data_AF-A0A1F6KCV1-F1
#
_entry.id   AF-A0A1F6KCV1-F1
#
_cell.length_a   1.000
_cell.length_b   1.000
_cell.length_c   1.000
_cell.angle_alpha   90.00
_cell.angle_beta   90.00
_cell.angle_gamma   90.00
#
_symmetry.space_group_name_H-M   'P 1'
#
loop_
_entity.id
_entity.type
_entity.pdbx_description
1 polymer ?
#
loop_
_entity_poly.entity_id
_entity_poly.type
_entity_poly.pdbx_seq_one_letter_code
_entity_poly.pdbx_strand_id
1 'polypeptide(L)'
;MMEVIQTTKIILAWELFEQGLPKTHIAERLRINRDTVRLWVQAIAAMGLTSFLDSYSKAKKGPRLKRQVDAILKRRVWMLRDREMDCCGQKIQYFLETEFGTKLSVPKIYEVLAEKYVIKSKWKKNQKRCPVPKAEKPREVIQMDTIDFGAVFAFTAVDIFSKEADVILRPSLTSSDGAAFLDTCMQRRFNGHTELIQSDGGPEFKDKFKQKVYQYTNRYRVSAPYKKNEQSLS
;
A
#
# COMPACT_ATOMS: atom_id res chain seq x y z
N MET A 1 8.40 17.14 37.60
CA MET A 1 7.17 16.79 38.35
C MET A 1 6.99 15.29 38.17
N MET A 2 7.25 14.47 39.20
CA MET A 2 7.14 13.00 39.08
C MET A 2 5.67 12.61 38.85
N GLU A 3 5.42 11.85 37.79
CA GLU A 3 4.11 11.28 37.51
C GLU A 3 3.79 10.24 38.59
N VAL A 4 2.93 10.60 39.55
CA VAL A 4 2.51 9.68 40.61
C VAL A 4 1.60 8.63 40.01
N ILE A 5 2.05 7.37 40.03
CA ILE A 5 1.29 6.22 39.53
C ILE A 5 -0.05 6.15 40.26
N GLN A 6 -1.13 5.86 39.53
CA GLN A 6 -2.50 5.78 40.07
C GLN A 6 -2.62 4.84 41.29
N THR A 7 -1.83 3.77 41.34
CA THR A 7 -1.75 2.86 42.49
C THR A 7 -1.27 3.55 43.76
N THR A 8 -0.32 4.48 43.67
CA THR A 8 0.16 5.27 44.81
C THR A 8 -0.94 6.17 45.36
N LYS A 9 -1.77 6.74 44.49
CA LYS A 9 -2.93 7.55 44.90
C LYS A 9 -3.98 6.69 45.63
N ILE A 10 -4.18 5.46 45.21
CA ILE A 10 -5.09 4.50 45.86
C ILE A 10 -4.59 4.17 47.28
N ILE A 11 -3.29 3.89 47.43
CA ILE A 11 -2.68 3.59 48.74
C ILE A 11 -2.81 4.79 49.68
N LEU A 12 -2.40 5.98 49.23
CA LEU A 12 -2.49 7.20 50.04
C LEU A 12 -3.95 7.54 50.41
N ALA A 13 -4.92 7.28 49.53
CA ALA A 13 -6.32 7.51 49.83
C ALA A 13 -6.82 6.59 50.96
N TRP A 14 -6.33 5.35 51.01
CA TRP A 14 -6.67 4.39 52.06
C TRP A 14 -6.01 4.75 53.40
N GLU A 15 -4.72 5.07 53.40
CA GLU A 15 -4.00 5.47 54.61
C GLU A 15 -4.61 6.72 55.26
N LEU A 16 -4.94 7.73 54.45
CA LEU A 16 -5.61 8.94 54.96
C LEU A 16 -7.02 8.64 55.50
N PHE A 17 -7.70 7.63 54.94
CA PHE A 17 -9.00 7.21 55.45
C PHE A 17 -8.87 6.47 56.78
N GLU A 18 -7.86 5.61 56.96
CA GLU A 18 -7.56 4.95 58.24
C GLU A 18 -7.18 5.94 59.34
N GLN A 19 -6.52 7.05 58.98
CA GLN A 19 -6.24 8.18 59.88
C GLN A 19 -7.48 9.01 60.25
N GLY A 20 -8.67 8.64 59.76
CA GLY A 20 -9.94 9.29 60.10
C GLY A 20 -10.24 10.55 59.29
N LEU A 21 -9.51 10.85 58.21
CA LEU A 21 -9.81 12.02 57.40
C LEU A 21 -11.10 11.84 56.59
N PRO A 22 -11.92 12.91 56.46
CA PRO A 22 -13.12 12.85 55.65
C PRO A 22 -12.78 12.70 54.16
N LYS A 23 -13.58 11.91 53.44
CA LYS A 23 -13.37 11.56 52.02
C LYS A 23 -13.28 12.77 51.09
N THR A 24 -13.90 13.89 51.45
CA THR A 24 -13.81 15.18 50.74
C THR A 24 -12.40 15.76 50.80
N HIS A 25 -11.78 15.77 51.98
CA HIS A 25 -10.43 16.29 52.18
C HIS A 25 -9.37 15.41 51.49
N ILE A 26 -9.57 14.10 51.48
CA ILE A 26 -8.73 13.14 50.75
C ILE A 26 -8.79 13.43 49.24
N ALA A 27 -9.99 13.65 48.71
CA ALA A 27 -10.24 13.96 47.30
C ALA A 27 -9.54 15.27 46.87
N GLU A 28 -9.63 16.31 47.69
CA GLU A 28 -8.96 17.60 47.45
C GLU A 28 -7.43 17.45 47.48
N ARG A 29 -6.89 16.78 48.51
CA ARG A 29 -5.45 16.59 48.69
C ARG A 29 -4.81 15.77 47.57
N LEU A 30 -5.50 14.74 47.08
CA LEU A 30 -5.02 13.88 46.00
C LEU A 30 -5.41 14.39 44.60
N ARG A 31 -6.23 15.44 44.52
CA ARG A 31 -6.82 16.00 43.29
C ARG A 31 -7.56 14.93 42.48
N ILE A 32 -8.45 14.18 43.13
CA ILE A 32 -9.28 13.12 42.56
C ILE A 32 -10.74 13.41 42.87
N ASN A 33 -11.67 12.95 42.02
CA ASN A 33 -13.09 13.09 42.30
C ASN A 33 -13.49 12.33 43.60
N ARG A 34 -14.26 12.98 44.47
CA ARG A 34 -14.81 12.41 45.72
C ARG A 34 -15.49 11.06 45.50
N ASP A 35 -16.20 10.87 44.40
CA ASP A 35 -16.87 9.60 44.11
C ASP A 35 -15.87 8.47 43.84
N THR A 36 -14.73 8.77 43.23
CA THR A 36 -13.67 7.78 43.02
C THR A 36 -13.06 7.35 44.36
N VAL A 37 -12.80 8.30 45.27
CA VAL A 37 -12.33 8.00 46.63
C VAL A 37 -13.36 7.17 47.40
N ARG A 38 -14.65 7.50 47.28
CA ARG A 38 -15.75 6.72 47.88
C ARG A 38 -15.76 5.28 47.38
N LEU A 39 -15.66 5.07 46.07
CA LEU A 39 -15.62 3.74 45.45
C LEU A 39 -14.39 2.94 45.88
N TRP A 40 -13.21 3.58 45.95
CA TRP A 40 -11.98 2.93 46.42
C TRP A 40 -12.10 2.49 47.86
N VAL A 41 -12.51 3.37 48.77
CA VAL A 41 -12.68 3.05 50.19
C VAL A 41 -13.67 1.90 50.37
N GLN A 42 -14.82 1.95 49.67
CA GLN A 42 -15.83 0.90 49.76
C GLN A 42 -15.31 -0.45 49.24
N ALA A 43 -14.60 -0.45 48.10
CA ALA A 43 -14.04 -1.67 47.53
C ALA A 43 -12.92 -2.25 48.40
N ILE A 44 -11.99 -1.40 48.88
CA ILE A 44 -10.89 -1.81 49.75
C ILE A 44 -11.41 -2.35 51.08
N ALA A 45 -12.44 -1.73 51.68
CA ALA A 45 -13.07 -2.24 52.89
C ALA A 45 -13.72 -3.63 52.69
N ALA A 46 -14.19 -3.94 51.47
CA ALA A 46 -14.83 -5.22 51.18
C ALA A 46 -13.85 -6.36 50.85
N MET A 47 -12.75 -6.08 50.15
CA MET A 47 -11.84 -7.12 49.61
C MET A 47 -10.39 -7.03 50.09
N GLY A 48 -10.02 -5.97 50.81
CA GLY A 48 -8.65 -5.66 51.23
C GLY A 48 -7.83 -4.88 50.19
N LEU A 49 -6.85 -4.11 50.66
CA LEU A 49 -6.05 -3.19 49.83
C LEU A 49 -5.24 -3.93 48.76
N THR A 50 -4.59 -5.03 49.14
CA THR A 50 -3.76 -5.84 48.24
C THR A 50 -4.57 -6.47 47.11
N SER A 51 -5.71 -7.08 47.44
CA SER A 51 -6.64 -7.67 46.48
C SER A 51 -7.22 -6.62 45.52
N PHE A 52 -7.53 -5.42 46.03
CA PHE A 52 -8.02 -4.31 45.21
C PHE A 52 -6.96 -3.81 44.22
N LEU A 53 -5.72 -3.63 44.66
CA LEU A 53 -4.61 -3.20 43.79
C LEU A 53 -4.32 -4.21 42.68
N ASP A 54 -4.33 -5.51 42.99
CA ASP A 54 -4.14 -6.57 41.99
C ASP A 54 -5.28 -6.55 40.96
N SER A 55 -6.54 -6.46 41.42
CA SER A 55 -7.73 -6.36 40.57
C SER A 55 -7.70 -5.10 39.68
N TYR A 56 -7.33 -3.96 40.24
CA TYR A 56 -7.22 -2.69 39.52
C TYR A 56 -6.15 -2.74 38.41
N SER A 57 -5.02 -3.40 38.69
CA SER A 57 -3.94 -3.57 37.71
C SER A 57 -4.35 -4.45 36.52
N LYS A 58 -5.24 -5.42 36.75
CA LYS A 58 -5.76 -6.36 35.76
C LYS A 58 -6.94 -5.79 34.96
N ALA A 59 -7.78 -4.96 35.57
CA ALA A 59 -9.04 -4.47 34.99
C ALA A 59 -8.89 -3.71 33.65
N LYS A 60 -7.73 -3.06 33.40
CA LYS A 60 -7.47 -2.33 32.14
C LYS A 60 -6.63 -3.10 31.12
N LYS A 61 -6.22 -4.34 31.43
CA LYS A 61 -5.33 -5.16 30.61
C LYS A 61 -6.03 -6.34 29.93
N GLY A 62 -7.33 -6.52 30.16
CA GLY A 62 -8.11 -7.57 29.49
C GLY A 62 -8.21 -7.31 27.99
N PRO A 63 -8.04 -8.33 27.12
CA PRO A 63 -8.34 -8.18 25.70
C PRO A 63 -9.82 -7.81 25.57
N ARG A 64 -10.11 -6.63 25.01
CA ARG A 64 -11.47 -6.28 24.64
C ARG A 64 -11.97 -7.35 23.67
N LEU A 65 -13.07 -8.04 23.99
CA LEU A 65 -13.67 -8.98 23.05
C LEU A 65 -13.87 -8.25 21.73
N LYS A 66 -13.16 -8.69 20.69
CA LYS A 66 -13.37 -8.17 19.34
C LYS A 66 -14.82 -8.46 19.01
N ARG A 67 -15.62 -7.44 18.70
CA ARG A 67 -16.94 -7.63 18.09
C ARG A 67 -16.70 -8.51 16.86
N GLN A 68 -17.14 -9.77 16.91
CA GLN A 68 -17.01 -10.66 15.77
C GLN A 68 -17.81 -10.03 14.63
N VAL A 69 -17.13 -9.86 13.49
CA VAL A 69 -17.84 -9.54 12.25
C VAL A 69 -18.62 -10.79 11.88
N ASP A 70 -19.93 -10.62 11.67
CA ASP A 70 -20.83 -11.68 11.22
C ASP A 70 -20.21 -12.45 10.04
N ALA A 71 -20.24 -13.78 10.12
CA ALA A 71 -19.73 -14.68 9.08
C ALA A 71 -20.41 -14.41 7.73
N ILE A 72 -21.69 -13.99 7.75
CA ILE A 72 -22.43 -13.62 6.54
C ILE A 72 -21.81 -12.36 5.90
N LEU A 73 -21.46 -11.36 6.71
CA LEU A 73 -20.84 -10.13 6.21
C LEU A 73 -19.46 -10.40 5.61
N LYS A 74 -18.67 -11.31 6.19
CA LYS A 74 -17.39 -11.74 5.62
C LYS A 74 -17.56 -12.37 4.24
N ARG A 75 -18.51 -13.29 4.11
CA ARG A 75 -18.82 -13.93 2.81
C ARG A 75 -19.25 -12.90 1.76
N ARG A 76 -20.06 -11.92 2.13
CA ARG A 76 -20.46 -10.81 1.23
C ARG A 76 -19.27 -10.00 0.75
N VAL A 77 -18.33 -9.65 1.63
CA VAL A 77 -17.10 -8.93 1.27
C VAL A 77 -16.28 -9.73 0.25
N TRP A 78 -16.08 -11.03 0.48
CA TRP A 78 -15.33 -11.89 -0.45
C TRP A 78 -16.04 -12.05 -1.80
N MET A 79 -17.36 -12.27 -1.78
CA MET A 79 -18.16 -12.38 -2.99
C MET A 79 -18.09 -11.11 -3.84
N LEU A 80 -18.21 -9.93 -3.23
CA LEU A 80 -18.11 -8.65 -3.94
C LEU A 80 -16.72 -8.43 -4.54
N ARG A 81 -15.66 -8.87 -3.86
CA ARG A 81 -14.29 -8.81 -4.37
C ARG A 81 -14.11 -9.71 -5.60
N ASP A 82 -14.63 -10.94 -5.55
CA ASP A 82 -14.51 -11.92 -6.63
C ASP A 82 -15.38 -11.51 -7.86
N ARG A 83 -16.60 -11.01 -7.63
CA ARG A 83 -17.53 -10.56 -8.69
C ARG A 83 -17.01 -9.35 -9.45
N GLU A 84 -16.40 -8.40 -8.76
CA GLU A 84 -16.06 -7.07 -9.30
C GLU A 84 -14.59 -6.94 -9.69
N MET A 85 -13.96 -8.03 -10.15
CA MET A 85 -12.60 -8.01 -10.69
C MET A 85 -11.57 -7.41 -9.71
N ASP A 86 -11.54 -7.92 -8.46
CA ASP A 86 -10.53 -7.51 -7.50
C ASP A 86 -10.62 -5.99 -7.15
N CYS A 87 -11.83 -5.49 -6.91
CA CYS A 87 -12.11 -4.07 -6.66
C CYS A 87 -11.68 -3.54 -5.27
N CYS A 88 -11.38 -2.24 -5.18
CA CYS A 88 -10.90 -1.61 -3.95
C CYS A 88 -11.92 -1.65 -2.80
N GLY A 89 -11.45 -1.54 -1.56
CA GLY A 89 -12.30 -1.57 -0.36
C GLY A 89 -13.39 -0.49 -0.32
N GLN A 90 -13.21 0.64 -1.00
CA GLN A 90 -14.22 1.69 -1.13
C GLN A 90 -15.38 1.27 -2.05
N LYS A 91 -15.07 0.56 -3.15
CA LYS A 91 -16.10 0.03 -4.04
C LYS A 91 -16.91 -1.07 -3.35
N ILE A 92 -16.23 -1.93 -2.58
CA ILE A 92 -16.90 -2.93 -1.73
C ILE A 92 -17.80 -2.25 -0.68
N GLN A 93 -17.33 -1.17 -0.06
CA GLN A 93 -18.13 -0.39 0.89
C GLN A 93 -19.41 0.14 0.24
N TYR A 94 -19.30 0.72 -0.95
CA TYR A 94 -20.43 1.20 -1.73
C TYR A 94 -21.45 0.08 -1.99
N PHE A 95 -21.01 -1.07 -2.51
CA PHE A 95 -21.92 -2.19 -2.76
C PHE A 95 -22.53 -2.79 -1.48
N LEU A 96 -21.78 -2.83 -0.37
CA LEU A 96 -22.33 -3.26 0.91
C LEU A 96 -23.46 -2.36 1.41
N GLU A 97 -23.33 -1.05 1.17
CA GLU A 97 -24.38 -0.09 1.54
C GLU A 97 -25.57 -0.16 0.57
N THR A 98 -25.31 -0.22 -0.74
CA THR A 98 -26.36 -0.22 -1.76
C THR A 98 -27.14 -1.53 -1.84
N GLU A 99 -26.47 -2.69 -1.80
CA GLU A 99 -27.12 -4.01 -1.98
C GLU A 99 -27.59 -4.62 -0.65
N PHE A 100 -26.88 -4.34 0.46
CA PHE A 100 -27.09 -5.02 1.73
C PHE A 100 -27.40 -4.08 2.90
N GLY A 101 -27.52 -2.76 2.67
CA GLY A 101 -27.82 -1.76 3.70
C GLY A 101 -26.81 -1.73 4.84
N THR A 102 -25.61 -2.30 4.65
CA THR A 102 -24.64 -2.53 5.74
C THR A 102 -23.47 -1.56 5.64
N LYS A 103 -23.30 -0.73 6.68
CA LYS A 103 -22.17 0.21 6.77
C LYS A 103 -20.97 -0.45 7.45
N LEU A 104 -19.93 -0.74 6.67
CA LEU A 104 -18.65 -1.23 7.17
C LEU A 104 -17.55 -0.20 6.86
N SER A 105 -16.61 0.00 7.78
CA SER A 105 -15.48 0.90 7.53
C SER A 105 -14.46 0.26 6.58
N VAL A 106 -13.84 1.08 5.72
CA VAL A 106 -12.82 0.62 4.76
C VAL A 106 -11.66 -0.16 5.43
N PRO A 107 -11.11 0.26 6.59
CA PRO A 107 -10.10 -0.54 7.28
C PRO A 107 -10.60 -1.92 7.67
N LYS A 108 -11.86 -2.03 8.11
CA LYS A 108 -12.47 -3.30 8.50
C LYS A 108 -12.71 -4.23 7.32
N ILE A 109 -13.04 -3.66 6.15
CA ILE A 109 -13.10 -4.42 4.89
C ILE A 109 -11.73 -5.04 4.58
N TYR A 110 -10.64 -4.27 4.71
CA TYR A 110 -9.29 -4.80 4.49
C TYR A 110 -8.88 -5.84 5.53
N GLU A 111 -9.31 -5.72 6.79
CA GLU A 111 -9.12 -6.79 7.79
C GLU A 111 -9.79 -8.10 7.33
N VAL A 112 -11.04 -8.03 6.86
CA VAL A 112 -11.80 -9.19 6.37
C VAL A 112 -11.18 -9.76 5.09
N LEU A 113 -10.68 -8.90 4.19
CA LEU A 113 -9.98 -9.36 2.98
C LEU A 113 -8.64 -10.03 3.32
N ALA A 114 -7.91 -9.54 4.32
CA ALA A 114 -6.63 -10.09 4.74
C ALA A 114 -6.74 -11.51 5.33
N GLU A 115 -7.93 -11.92 5.79
CA GLU A 115 -8.19 -13.29 6.25
C GLU A 115 -8.15 -14.31 5.09
N LYS A 116 -8.49 -13.90 3.86
CA LYS A 116 -8.61 -14.81 2.69
C LYS A 116 -7.59 -14.52 1.59
N TYR A 117 -7.15 -13.28 1.42
CA TYR A 117 -6.32 -12.86 0.28
C TYR A 117 -4.97 -12.28 0.71
N VAL A 118 -3.94 -12.48 -0.11
CA VAL A 118 -2.65 -11.80 0.02
C VAL A 118 -2.77 -10.39 -0.56
N ILE A 119 -3.04 -9.41 0.31
CA ILE A 119 -3.17 -8.01 -0.11
C ILE A 119 -1.78 -7.46 -0.44
N LYS A 120 -1.55 -7.11 -1.71
CA LYS A 120 -0.27 -6.52 -2.18
C LYS A 120 0.03 -5.23 -1.41
N SER A 121 1.31 -5.04 -1.09
CA SER A 121 1.75 -3.92 -0.26
C SER A 121 1.64 -2.56 -0.98
N LYS A 122 1.29 -1.52 -0.22
CA LYS A 122 1.08 -0.14 -0.70
C LYS A 122 2.35 0.56 -1.21
N TRP A 123 3.50 -0.13 -1.26
CA TRP A 123 4.81 0.52 -1.27
C TRP A 123 5.41 0.82 -2.64
N LYS A 124 4.83 0.34 -3.76
CA LYS A 124 5.35 0.72 -5.08
C LYS A 124 4.80 2.10 -5.46
N LYS A 125 5.44 3.15 -4.95
CA LYS A 125 5.15 4.54 -5.33
C LYS A 125 5.21 4.66 -6.85
N ASN A 126 4.16 5.20 -7.46
CA ASN A 126 4.18 5.52 -8.88
C ASN A 126 5.29 6.55 -9.12
N GLN A 127 6.32 6.16 -9.87
CA GLN A 127 7.39 7.09 -10.23
C GLN A 127 6.81 8.12 -11.20
N LYS A 128 6.92 9.41 -10.86
CA LYS A 128 6.46 10.51 -11.70
C LYS A 128 7.28 10.48 -12.99
N ARG A 129 6.67 10.04 -14.09
CA ARG A 129 7.32 9.96 -15.40
C ARG A 129 7.33 11.35 -16.04
N CYS A 130 8.43 11.68 -16.70
CA CYS A 130 8.58 12.96 -17.41
C CYS A 130 7.53 13.09 -18.54
N PRO A 131 7.24 14.31 -19.01
CA PRO A 131 6.37 14.56 -20.16
C PRO A 131 6.72 13.69 -21.38
N VAL A 132 5.74 13.50 -22.28
CA VAL A 132 5.97 12.80 -23.55
C VAL A 132 7.07 13.55 -24.32
N PRO A 133 8.12 12.87 -24.80
CA PRO A 133 9.19 13.53 -25.52
C PRO A 133 8.65 14.00 -26.87
N LYS A 134 9.02 15.21 -27.29
CA LYS A 134 8.85 15.66 -28.67
C LYS A 134 10.22 15.59 -29.33
N ALA A 135 10.29 15.00 -30.53
CA ALA A 135 11.49 15.00 -31.33
C ALA A 135 11.46 16.21 -32.29
N GLU A 136 12.53 16.97 -32.32
CA GLU A 136 12.75 18.10 -33.22
C GLU A 136 13.62 17.72 -34.42
N LYS A 137 14.35 16.61 -34.34
CA LYS A 137 15.22 16.11 -35.43
C LYS A 137 15.26 14.57 -35.52
N PRO A 138 15.69 14.00 -36.67
CA PRO A 138 15.89 12.58 -36.81
C PRO A 138 16.86 12.02 -35.75
N ARG A 139 16.61 10.78 -35.31
CA ARG A 139 17.41 10.02 -34.33
C ARG A 139 17.48 10.65 -32.94
N GLU A 140 16.58 11.57 -32.62
CA GLU A 140 16.48 12.12 -31.27
C GLU A 140 15.69 11.19 -30.35
N VAL A 141 14.56 10.65 -30.83
CA VAL A 141 13.71 9.76 -30.05
C VAL A 141 13.36 8.53 -30.88
N ILE A 142 13.81 7.37 -30.41
CA ILE A 142 13.47 6.08 -30.99
C ILE A 142 12.51 5.36 -30.05
N GLN A 143 11.36 4.97 -30.59
CA GLN A 143 10.37 4.19 -29.88
C GLN A 143 10.51 2.72 -30.25
N MET A 144 10.63 1.86 -29.25
CA MET A 144 10.69 0.41 -29.38
C MET A 144 9.45 -0.23 -28.80
N ASP A 145 8.92 -1.23 -29.50
CA ASP A 145 7.72 -1.97 -29.09
C ASP A 145 7.78 -3.41 -29.62
N THR A 146 6.94 -4.28 -29.08
CA THR A 146 6.85 -5.68 -29.50
C THR A 146 5.42 -6.05 -29.90
N ILE A 147 5.28 -6.71 -31.05
CA ILE A 147 4.00 -7.23 -31.55
C ILE A 147 4.04 -8.76 -31.46
N ASP A 148 3.03 -9.34 -30.82
CA ASP A 148 2.85 -10.79 -30.70
C ASP A 148 2.04 -11.33 -31.89
N PHE A 149 2.65 -12.23 -32.67
CA PHE A 149 2.00 -12.97 -33.76
C PHE A 149 1.67 -14.43 -33.38
N GLY A 150 1.67 -14.76 -32.08
CA GLY A 150 1.35 -16.06 -31.50
C GLY A 150 2.54 -17.01 -31.47
N ALA A 151 3.14 -17.29 -32.63
CA ALA A 151 4.31 -18.19 -32.73
C ALA A 151 5.65 -17.46 -32.78
N VAL A 152 5.62 -16.17 -33.15
CA VAL A 152 6.79 -15.31 -33.28
C VAL A 152 6.46 -13.91 -32.78
N PHE A 153 7.47 -13.20 -32.30
CA PHE A 153 7.37 -11.84 -31.80
C PHE A 153 8.14 -10.91 -32.73
N ALA A 154 7.50 -9.84 -33.19
CA ALA A 154 8.16 -8.79 -33.97
C ALA A 154 8.57 -7.65 -33.04
N PHE A 155 9.87 -7.50 -32.88
CA PHE A 155 10.47 -6.36 -32.22
C PHE A 155 10.59 -5.23 -33.23
N THR A 156 10.04 -4.07 -32.89
CA THR A 156 9.96 -2.90 -33.76
C THR A 156 10.68 -1.72 -33.12
N ALA A 157 11.36 -0.92 -33.93
CA ALA A 157 11.99 0.33 -33.53
C ALA A 157 11.63 1.39 -34.56
N VAL A 158 11.10 2.53 -34.14
CA VAL A 158 10.65 3.62 -35.01
C VAL A 158 11.23 4.93 -34.52
N ASP A 159 11.93 5.66 -35.39
CA ASP A 159 12.28 7.04 -35.16
C ASP A 159 11.01 7.91 -35.27
N ILE A 160 10.67 8.61 -34.19
CA ILE A 160 9.43 9.39 -34.10
C ILE A 160 9.41 10.54 -35.10
N PHE A 161 10.57 11.11 -35.43
CA PHE A 161 10.66 12.25 -36.34
C PHE A 161 10.69 11.80 -37.80
N SER A 162 11.67 10.98 -38.19
CA SER A 162 11.87 10.56 -39.59
C SER A 162 10.90 9.47 -40.06
N LYS A 163 10.22 8.81 -39.12
CA LYS A 163 9.39 7.61 -39.35
C LYS A 163 10.17 6.43 -39.91
N GLU A 164 11.51 6.46 -39.87
CA GLU A 164 12.32 5.29 -40.19
C GLU A 164 12.07 4.19 -39.17
N ALA A 165 11.76 2.99 -39.67
CA ALA A 165 11.45 1.84 -38.85
C ALA A 165 12.41 0.68 -39.13
N ASP A 166 12.66 -0.11 -38.09
CA ASP A 166 13.35 -1.38 -38.20
C ASP A 166 12.59 -2.48 -37.45
N VAL A 167 12.61 -3.70 -37.99
CA VAL A 167 11.86 -4.84 -37.46
C VAL A 167 12.72 -6.10 -37.45
N ILE A 168 12.64 -6.87 -36.36
CA ILE A 168 13.29 -8.17 -36.21
C ILE A 168 12.31 -9.16 -35.59
N LEU A 169 12.21 -10.34 -36.20
CA LEU A 169 11.40 -11.44 -35.68
C LEU A 169 12.24 -12.31 -34.75
N ARG A 170 11.67 -12.68 -33.59
CA ARG A 170 12.28 -13.61 -32.63
C ARG A 170 11.24 -14.64 -32.20
N PRO A 171 11.66 -15.88 -31.90
CA PRO A 171 10.75 -16.94 -31.47
C PRO A 171 10.24 -16.73 -30.03
N SER A 172 10.85 -15.82 -29.26
CA SER A 172 10.54 -15.61 -27.85
C SER A 172 10.60 -14.14 -27.43
N LEU A 173 9.88 -13.83 -26.35
CA LEU A 173 9.79 -12.51 -25.73
C LEU A 173 10.73 -12.39 -24.51
N THR A 174 12.03 -12.65 -24.70
CA THR A 174 13.01 -12.62 -23.59
C THR A 174 13.82 -11.33 -23.58
N SER A 175 14.40 -10.98 -22.42
CA SER A 175 15.31 -9.83 -22.31
C SER A 175 16.59 -9.98 -23.14
N SER A 176 17.02 -11.21 -23.41
CA SER A 176 18.11 -11.50 -24.36
C SER A 176 17.73 -11.20 -25.80
N ASP A 177 16.50 -11.50 -26.19
CA ASP A 177 15.99 -11.21 -27.53
C ASP A 177 15.89 -9.71 -27.76
N GLY A 178 15.38 -8.98 -26.76
CA GLY A 178 15.38 -7.51 -26.76
C GLY A 178 16.79 -6.93 -26.90
N ALA A 179 17.78 -7.46 -26.16
CA ALA A 179 19.16 -6.98 -26.25
C ALA A 179 19.80 -7.26 -27.63
N ALA A 180 19.54 -8.42 -28.22
CA ALA A 180 20.02 -8.73 -29.57
C ALA A 180 19.34 -7.85 -30.63
N PHE A 181 18.04 -7.57 -30.44
CA PHE A 181 17.28 -6.63 -31.26
C PHE A 181 17.89 -5.23 -31.22
N LEU A 182 18.15 -4.71 -30.02
CA LEU A 182 18.77 -3.40 -29.80
C LEU A 182 20.11 -3.25 -30.54
N ASP A 183 21.03 -4.21 -30.36
CA ASP A 183 22.34 -4.16 -31.03
C ASP A 183 22.17 -4.11 -32.56
N THR A 184 21.26 -4.94 -33.07
CA THR A 184 21.05 -5.06 -34.51
C THR A 184 20.42 -3.80 -35.10
N CYS A 185 19.34 -3.27 -34.50
CA CYS A 185 18.63 -2.12 -35.06
C CYS A 185 19.46 -0.84 -34.97
N MET A 186 20.21 -0.66 -33.87
CA MET A 186 21.07 0.50 -33.69
C MET A 186 22.20 0.51 -34.72
N GLN A 187 22.84 -0.64 -34.97
CA GLN A 187 23.90 -0.73 -35.98
C GLN A 187 23.36 -0.63 -37.41
N ARG A 188 22.24 -1.30 -37.69
CA ARG A 188 21.69 -1.43 -39.05
C ARG A 188 20.99 -0.17 -39.55
N ARG A 189 20.24 0.52 -38.69
CA ARG A 189 19.32 1.59 -39.10
C ARG A 189 19.60 2.94 -38.44
N PHE A 190 19.97 2.96 -37.17
CA PHE A 190 20.00 4.19 -36.38
C PHE A 190 21.42 4.73 -36.09
N ASN A 191 22.42 4.30 -36.88
CA ASN A 191 23.79 4.78 -36.83
C ASN A 191 24.49 4.67 -35.45
N GLY A 192 24.02 3.75 -34.61
CA GLY A 192 24.66 3.38 -33.36
C GLY A 192 24.44 4.32 -32.17
N HIS A 193 23.74 5.46 -32.30
CA HIS A 193 23.46 6.31 -31.14
C HIS A 193 22.21 7.20 -31.30
N THR A 194 21.47 7.42 -30.22
CA THR A 194 20.31 8.32 -30.14
C THR A 194 20.29 9.09 -28.81
N GLU A 195 19.52 10.17 -28.72
CA GLU A 195 19.39 10.93 -27.47
C GLU A 195 18.48 10.19 -26.47
N LEU A 196 17.39 9.60 -26.94
CA LEU A 196 16.39 8.94 -26.12
C LEU A 196 15.85 7.68 -26.79
N ILE A 197 15.95 6.55 -26.09
CA ILE A 197 15.17 5.34 -26.42
C ILE A 197 13.96 5.29 -25.49
N GLN A 198 12.80 5.02 -26.07
CA GLN A 198 11.56 4.81 -25.35
C GLN A 198 11.00 3.42 -25.62
N SER A 199 10.61 2.67 -24.59
CA SER A 199 9.91 1.39 -24.73
C SER A 199 8.78 1.25 -23.72
N ASP A 200 8.05 0.15 -23.79
CA ASP A 200 7.07 -0.21 -22.78
C ASP A 200 7.70 -0.93 -21.56
N GLY A 201 6.87 -1.29 -20.59
CA GLY A 201 7.30 -1.99 -19.38
C GLY A 201 7.42 -3.51 -19.52
N GLY A 202 7.47 -4.03 -20.75
CA GLY A 202 7.50 -5.44 -21.08
C GLY A 202 8.70 -6.18 -20.48
N PRO A 203 8.61 -7.51 -20.25
CA PRO A 203 9.72 -8.33 -19.77
C PRO A 203 10.96 -8.30 -20.70
N GLU A 204 10.77 -8.13 -22.00
CA GLU A 204 11.80 -8.07 -23.03
C GLU A 204 12.69 -6.81 -22.95
N PHE A 205 12.18 -5.72 -22.37
CA PHE A 205 12.93 -4.47 -22.20
C PHE A 205 13.55 -4.31 -20.79
N LYS A 206 13.64 -5.42 -20.04
CA LYS A 206 14.24 -5.47 -18.70
C LYS A 206 15.63 -6.13 -18.74
N ASP A 207 16.25 -6.25 -17.57
CA ASP A 207 17.50 -6.97 -17.33
C ASP A 207 18.58 -6.71 -18.38
N LYS A 208 18.85 -7.67 -19.28
CA LYS A 208 19.89 -7.61 -20.32
C LYS A 208 19.70 -6.42 -21.27
N PHE A 209 18.46 -6.14 -21.68
CA PHE A 209 18.16 -4.97 -22.52
C PHE A 209 18.53 -3.68 -21.78
N LYS A 210 18.08 -3.54 -20.52
CA LYS A 210 18.32 -2.33 -19.73
C LYS A 210 19.81 -2.11 -19.41
N GLN A 211 20.59 -3.18 -19.30
CA GLN A 211 22.05 -3.07 -19.13
C GLN A 211 22.72 -2.54 -20.39
N LYS A 212 22.24 -2.93 -21.58
CA LYS A 212 22.84 -2.52 -22.86
C LYS A 212 22.32 -1.20 -23.41
N VAL A 213 21.08 -0.81 -23.11
CA VAL A 213 20.43 0.35 -23.74
C VAL A 213 21.27 1.62 -23.65
N TYR A 214 21.90 1.87 -22.49
CA TYR A 214 22.74 3.05 -22.26
C TYR A 214 24.05 3.08 -23.06
N GLN A 215 24.41 2.01 -23.77
CA GLN A 215 25.52 2.04 -24.74
C GLN A 215 25.15 2.79 -26.02
N TYR A 216 23.85 2.88 -26.32
CA TYR A 216 23.31 3.42 -27.57
C TYR A 216 22.44 4.67 -27.34
N THR A 217 22.22 5.08 -26.09
CA THR A 217 21.40 6.25 -25.76
C THR A 217 21.88 6.99 -24.53
N ASN A 218 21.71 8.31 -24.54
CA ASN A 218 21.95 9.15 -23.36
C ASN A 218 20.87 8.95 -22.30
N ARG A 219 19.63 8.69 -22.74
CA ARG A 219 18.47 8.54 -21.86
C ARG A 219 17.62 7.35 -22.27
N TYR A 220 17.04 6.67 -21.28
CA TYR A 220 16.09 5.59 -21.49
C TYR A 220 14.80 5.85 -20.72
N ARG A 221 13.67 5.86 -21.43
CA ARG A 221 12.34 6.12 -20.88
C ARG A 221 11.45 4.89 -21.06
N VAL A 222 10.77 4.51 -19.99
CA VAL A 222 9.72 3.48 -20.04
C VAL A 222 8.36 4.19 -20.04
N SER A 223 7.45 3.82 -20.95
CA SER A 223 6.09 4.37 -21.07
C SER A 223 5.16 3.84 -19.96
N ALA A 224 4.19 4.66 -19.54
CA ALA A 224 3.28 4.29 -18.45
C ALA A 224 2.40 3.08 -18.84
N PRO A 225 2.19 2.12 -17.91
CA PRO A 225 1.31 0.98 -18.20
C PRO A 225 -0.11 1.48 -18.52
N TYR A 226 -0.71 0.90 -19.57
CA TYR A 226 -2.08 1.18 -20.05
C TYR A 226 -2.34 2.58 -20.62
N LYS A 227 -1.29 3.32 -21.00
CA LYS A 227 -1.42 4.56 -21.79
C LYS A 227 -0.82 4.39 -23.19
N LYS A 228 -1.47 3.60 -24.05
CA LYS A 228 -1.08 3.44 -25.47
C LYS A 228 -1.02 4.78 -26.22
N ASN A 229 -1.76 5.80 -25.75
CA ASN A 229 -1.77 7.15 -26.35
C ASN A 229 -0.48 7.97 -26.08
N GLU A 230 0.44 7.50 -25.22
CA GLU A 230 1.79 8.11 -25.08
C GLU A 230 2.80 7.50 -26.07
N GLN A 231 2.40 6.45 -26.78
CA GLN A 231 3.15 5.71 -27.80
C GLN A 231 2.59 5.92 -29.22
N SER A 232 1.43 6.58 -29.35
CA SER A 232 0.87 6.93 -30.64
C SER A 232 1.69 8.06 -31.25
N LEU A 233 2.32 7.78 -32.39
CA LEU A 233 2.94 8.76 -33.27
C LEU A 233 1.86 9.77 -33.69
N SER A 234 1.79 10.93 -33.02
CA SER A 234 1.11 12.11 -33.55
C SER A 234 1.93 12.73 -34.68
#